data_AF-A0A7Y5NH50-F1
#
_entry.id   AF-A0A7Y5NH50-F1
#
_cell.length_a   1.000
_cell.length_b   1.000
_cell.length_c   1.000
_cell.angle_alpha   90.00
_cell.angle_beta   90.00
_cell.angle_gamma   90.00
#
_symmetry.space_group_name_H-M   'P 1'
#
loop_
_entity.id
_entity.type
_entity.pdbx_description
1 polymer ?
#
loop_
_entity_poly.entity_id
_entity_poly.type
_entity_poly.pdbx_seq_one_letter_code
_entity_poly.pdbx_strand_id
1 'polypeptide(L)'
;MDRRFKEQLAEEVGNVLKDTSPEVYQEVLHLAALQRPFRPRHVGLQNIFDQVLHVGFSVLVFLPIMLWPSYWAAALAGFLLGAIREAEQYKNVDLMLLMLRDRLQDALFFALGAVLVYHFVR
;
A
#
# COMPACT_ATOMS: atom_id res chain seq x y z
N MET A 1 1.62 26.60 8.32
CA MET A 1 1.24 26.88 6.92
C MET A 1 -0.25 26.65 6.82
N ASP A 2 -1.02 27.68 6.49
CA ASP A 2 -2.50 27.63 6.49
C ASP A 2 -3.00 26.65 5.43
N ARG A 3 -4.06 25.90 5.75
CA ARG A 3 -4.69 24.93 4.84
C ARG A 3 -5.23 25.64 3.60
N ARG A 4 -5.79 26.83 3.77
CA ARG A 4 -6.31 27.65 2.66
C ARG A 4 -5.24 28.04 1.64
N PHE A 5 -4.02 28.32 2.11
CA PHE A 5 -2.91 28.64 1.23
C PHE A 5 -2.51 27.45 0.35
N LYS A 6 -2.53 26.22 0.91
CA LYS A 6 -2.26 25.01 0.12
C LYS A 6 -3.34 24.75 -0.92
N GLU A 7 -4.61 24.98 -0.56
CA GLU A 7 -5.75 24.80 -1.46
C GLU A 7 -5.68 25.80 -2.62
N GLN A 8 -5.40 27.08 -2.36
CA GLN A 8 -5.21 28.10 -3.39
C GLN A 8 -4.05 27.78 -4.34
N LEU A 9 -2.91 27.33 -3.80
CA LEU A 9 -1.74 26.97 -4.60
C LEU A 9 -2.03 25.74 -5.48
N ALA A 10 -2.77 24.76 -4.96
CA ALA A 10 -3.18 23.58 -5.73
C ALA A 10 -4.14 23.96 -6.87
N GLU A 11 -5.05 24.91 -6.63
CA GLU A 11 -5.98 25.43 -7.64
C GLU A 11 -5.25 26.21 -8.73
N GLU A 12 -4.27 27.06 -8.39
CA GLU A 12 -3.42 27.75 -9.38
C GLU A 12 -2.64 26.76 -10.26
N VAL A 13 -2.00 25.76 -9.65
CA VAL A 13 -1.25 24.73 -10.40
C VAL A 13 -2.19 23.91 -11.28
N GLY A 14 -3.37 23.54 -10.76
CA GLY A 14 -4.41 22.84 -11.52
C GLY A 14 -4.89 23.63 -12.72
N ASN A 15 -5.10 24.93 -12.57
CA ASN A 15 -5.53 25.82 -13.65
C ASN A 15 -4.47 25.98 -14.75
N VAL A 16 -3.17 26.01 -14.38
CA VAL A 16 -2.06 26.07 -15.35
C VAL A 16 -1.98 24.79 -16.18
N LEU A 17 -2.30 23.64 -15.59
CA LEU A 17 -2.19 22.33 -16.23
C LEU A 17 -3.54 21.80 -16.77
N LYS A 18 -4.62 22.59 -16.72
CA LYS A 18 -5.97 22.14 -17.05
C LYS A 18 -6.14 21.69 -18.51
N ASP A 19 -5.36 22.29 -19.41
CA ASP A 19 -5.47 22.10 -20.86
C ASP A 19 -4.45 21.08 -21.39
N THR A 20 -3.64 20.49 -20.50
CA THR A 20 -2.67 19.44 -20.86
C THR A 20 -3.33 18.07 -20.93
N SER A 21 -2.82 17.19 -21.80
CA SER A 21 -3.29 15.81 -21.82
C SER A 21 -2.93 15.09 -20.51
N PRO A 22 -3.70 14.06 -20.10
CA PRO A 22 -3.43 13.30 -18.89
C PRO A 22 -2.00 12.72 -18.82
N GLU A 23 -1.43 12.34 -19.97
CA GLU A 23 -0.07 11.79 -20.05
C GLU A 23 0.98 12.84 -19.71
N VAL A 24 0.86 14.04 -20.32
CA VAL A 24 1.78 15.16 -20.08
C VAL A 24 1.63 15.68 -18.65
N TYR A 25 0.41 15.70 -18.11
CA TYR A 25 0.15 16.04 -16.72
C TYR A 25 0.92 15.15 -15.74
N GLN A 26 0.84 13.82 -15.93
CA GLN A 26 1.56 12.86 -15.11
C GLN A 26 3.08 12.99 -15.24
N GLU A 27 3.58 13.22 -16.45
CA GLU A 27 5.01 13.39 -16.70
C GLU A 27 5.56 14.65 -16.01
N VAL A 28 4.84 15.76 -16.06
CA VAL A 28 5.20 17.01 -15.35
C VAL A 28 5.22 16.82 -13.84
N LEU A 29 4.22 16.14 -13.27
CA LEU A 29 4.21 15.82 -11.84
C LEU A 29 5.37 14.91 -11.45
N HIS A 30 5.69 13.92 -12.28
CA HIS A 30 6.81 13.01 -12.05
C HIS A 30 8.14 13.77 -12.06
N LEU A 31 8.38 14.61 -13.06
CA LEU A 31 9.59 15.44 -13.15
C LEU A 31 9.70 16.42 -11.97
N ALA A 32 8.59 17.04 -11.56
CA ALA A 32 8.55 17.91 -10.39
C ALA A 32 8.88 17.15 -9.09
N ALA A 33 8.37 15.93 -8.93
CA ALA A 33 8.69 15.06 -7.80
C ALA A 33 10.16 14.63 -7.78
N LEU A 34 10.78 14.39 -8.94
CA LEU A 34 12.22 14.09 -9.05
C LEU A 34 13.10 15.28 -8.68
N GLN A 35 12.69 16.50 -9.02
CA GLN A 35 13.44 17.73 -8.70
C GLN A 35 13.34 18.10 -7.22
N ARG A 36 12.23 17.75 -6.57
CA ARG A 36 12.02 17.93 -5.13
C ARG A 36 11.61 16.61 -4.51
N PRO A 37 12.55 15.65 -4.35
CA PRO A 37 12.23 14.35 -3.81
C PRO A 37 11.69 14.52 -2.40
N PHE A 38 10.37 14.41 -2.26
CA PHE A 38 9.72 14.33 -0.98
C PHE A 38 10.06 12.96 -0.40
N ARG A 39 11.17 12.89 0.33
CA ARG A 39 11.42 11.76 1.21
C ARG A 39 10.66 12.07 2.50
N PRO A 40 9.57 11.36 2.84
CA PRO A 40 9.03 11.46 4.19
C PRO A 40 10.21 11.22 5.14
N ARG A 41 10.49 12.17 6.04
CA ARG A 41 11.49 11.96 7.09
C ARG A 41 10.98 10.79 7.92
N HIS A 42 11.50 9.59 7.68
CA HIS A 42 11.29 8.47 8.59
C HIS A 42 11.91 8.88 9.92
N VAL A 43 11.05 9.29 10.84
CA VAL A 43 11.43 9.57 12.22
C VAL A 43 11.86 8.21 12.77
N GLY A 44 13.12 8.02 13.18
CA GLY A 44 13.68 6.68 13.42
C GLY A 44 12.84 5.78 14.35
N LEU A 45 12.07 6.37 15.27
CA LEU A 45 11.12 5.65 16.13
C LEU A 45 9.92 5.05 15.38
N GLN A 46 9.43 5.71 14.32
CA GLN A 46 8.37 5.17 13.46
C GLN A 46 8.87 3.95 12.69
N ASN A 47 10.09 3.96 12.16
CA ASN A 47 10.65 2.80 11.47
C ASN A 47 10.80 1.58 12.40
N ILE A 48 11.17 1.81 13.67
CA ILE A 48 11.21 0.74 14.68
C ILE A 48 9.80 0.20 14.94
N PHE A 49 8.81 1.10 15.11
CA PHE A 49 7.43 0.70 15.33
C PHE A 49 6.84 -0.08 14.14
N ASP A 50 7.14 0.35 12.91
CA ASP A 50 6.76 -0.34 11.68
C ASP A 50 7.39 -1.73 11.63
N GLN A 51 8.68 -1.87 11.95
CA GLN A 51 9.34 -3.19 12.02
C GLN A 51 8.72 -4.10 13.09
N VAL A 52 8.40 -3.59 14.28
CA VAL A 52 7.72 -4.36 15.33
C VAL A 52 6.32 -4.79 14.87
N LEU A 53 5.58 -3.92 14.20
CA LEU A 53 4.28 -4.25 13.62
C LEU A 53 4.40 -5.32 12.55
N HIS A 54 5.35 -5.22 11.62
CA HIS A 54 5.57 -6.22 10.58
C HIS A 54 5.95 -7.59 11.17
N VAL A 55 6.75 -7.63 12.24
CA VAL A 55 7.05 -8.87 12.96
C VAL A 55 5.79 -9.45 13.61
N GLY A 56 4.97 -8.61 14.27
CA GLY A 56 3.69 -9.05 14.84
C GLY A 56 2.70 -9.56 13.79
N PHE A 57 2.62 -8.89 12.65
CA PHE A 57 1.80 -9.31 11.51
C PHE A 57 2.28 -10.62 10.90
N SER A 58 3.60 -10.83 10.82
CA SER A 58 4.17 -12.10 10.36
C SER A 58 3.72 -13.25 11.25
N VAL A 59 3.71 -13.07 12.58
CA VAL A 59 3.20 -14.08 13.52
C VAL A 59 1.73 -14.37 13.24
N LEU A 60 0.88 -13.35 13.12
CA LEU A 60 -0.56 -13.52 12.82
C LEU A 60 -0.81 -14.22 11.48
N VAL A 61 0.02 -13.94 10.47
CA VAL A 61 -0.06 -14.55 9.14
C VAL A 61 0.34 -16.03 9.17
N PHE A 62 1.41 -16.40 9.88
CA PHE A 62 1.89 -17.79 9.91
C PHE A 62 1.22 -18.67 10.97
N LEU A 63 0.62 -18.08 12.00
CA LEU A 63 -0.02 -18.79 13.10
C LEU A 63 -1.10 -19.80 12.63
N PRO A 64 -2.00 -19.47 11.68
CA PRO A 64 -2.96 -20.44 11.16
C PRO A 64 -2.30 -21.70 10.60
N ILE A 65 -1.23 -21.55 9.82
CA ILE A 65 -0.52 -22.68 9.19
C ILE A 65 0.20 -23.52 10.26
N MET A 66 0.78 -22.88 11.28
CA MET A 66 1.49 -23.58 12.35
C MET A 66 0.56 -24.37 13.27
N LEU A 67 -0.61 -23.82 13.62
CA LEU A 67 -1.57 -24.48 14.51
C LEU A 67 -2.43 -25.51 13.77
N TRP A 68 -2.78 -25.22 12.52
CA TRP A 68 -3.62 -26.08 11.70
C TRP A 68 -3.11 -26.14 10.27
N PRO A 69 -2.13 -27.01 9.98
CA PRO A 69 -1.54 -27.09 8.66
C PRO A 69 -2.53 -27.75 7.69
N SER A 70 -3.29 -26.90 6.99
CA SER A 70 -4.31 -27.24 6.00
C SER A 70 -4.32 -26.20 4.88
N TYR A 71 -4.89 -26.56 3.73
CA TYR A 71 -5.09 -25.63 2.61
C TYR A 71 -5.93 -24.40 3.02
N TRP A 72 -6.91 -24.59 3.92
CA TRP A 72 -7.72 -23.49 4.46
C TRP A 72 -6.90 -22.51 5.30
N ALA A 73 -6.00 -23.03 6.13
CA ALA A 73 -5.10 -22.19 6.92
C ALA A 73 -4.08 -21.45 6.04
N ALA A 74 -3.59 -22.08 4.96
CA ALA A 74 -2.73 -21.43 3.98
C ALA A 74 -3.45 -20.31 3.22
N ALA A 75 -4.69 -20.55 2.78
CA ALA A 75 -5.52 -19.53 2.15
C ALA A 75 -5.79 -18.34 3.09
N LEU A 76 -6.11 -18.62 4.37
CA LEU A 76 -6.33 -17.60 5.38
C LEU A 76 -5.05 -16.80 5.66
N ALA A 77 -3.90 -17.45 5.79
CA ALA A 77 -2.61 -16.81 5.95
C ALA A 77 -2.29 -15.85 4.78
N GLY A 78 -2.45 -16.32 3.54
CA GLY A 78 -2.27 -15.49 2.36
C GLY A 78 -3.25 -14.32 2.31
N PHE A 79 -4.53 -14.54 2.60
CA PHE A 79 -5.52 -13.48 2.65
C PHE A 79 -5.17 -12.40 3.69
N LEU A 80 -4.78 -12.80 4.90
CA LEU A 80 -4.35 -11.89 5.96
C LEU A 80 -3.12 -11.07 5.54
N LEU A 81 -2.15 -11.71 4.89
CA LEU A 81 -0.97 -11.03 4.36
C LEU A 81 -1.35 -9.96 3.33
N GLY A 82 -2.24 -10.30 2.39
CA GLY A 82 -2.74 -9.35 1.39
C GLY A 82 -3.51 -8.19 2.02
N ALA A 83 -4.37 -8.47 3.01
CA ALA A 83 -5.13 -7.44 3.72
C ALA A 83 -4.24 -6.49 4.54
N ILE A 84 -3.19 -6.99 5.18
CA ILE A 84 -2.24 -6.18 5.95
C ILE A 84 -1.43 -5.29 5.03
N ARG A 85 -0.88 -5.84 3.93
CA ARG A 85 -0.17 -5.06 2.90
C ARG A 85 -1.05 -3.93 2.36
N GLU A 86 -2.32 -4.22 2.12
CA GLU A 86 -3.27 -3.22 1.65
C GLU A 86 -3.54 -2.13 2.69
N ALA A 87 -3.71 -2.51 3.97
CA ALA A 87 -3.89 -1.55 5.05
C ALA A 87 -2.66 -0.64 5.23
N GLU A 88 -1.46 -1.17 5.00
CA GLU A 88 -0.21 -0.38 4.98
C GLU A 88 -0.15 0.56 3.77
N GLN A 89 -0.53 0.10 2.57
CA GLN A 89 -0.63 0.96 1.39
C GLN A 89 -1.69 2.05 1.54
N TYR A 90 -2.84 1.75 2.16
CA TYR A 90 -3.88 2.74 2.45
C TYR A 90 -3.39 3.87 3.36
N LYS A 91 -2.52 3.56 4.33
CA LYS A 91 -1.92 4.58 5.20
C LYS A 91 -0.84 5.42 4.51
N ASN A 92 -0.21 4.88 3.47
CA ASN A 92 0.94 5.47 2.80
C ASN A 92 0.62 6.16 1.47
N VAL A 93 -0.55 5.91 0.87
CA VAL A 93 -0.94 6.45 -0.45
C VAL A 93 -2.24 7.27 -0.34
N ASP A 94 -2.18 8.54 -0.75
CA ASP A 94 -3.26 9.56 -0.68
C ASP A 94 -4.51 9.27 -1.54
N LEU A 95 -4.65 8.08 -2.14
CA LEU A 95 -5.77 7.72 -3.03
C LEU A 95 -6.67 6.67 -2.37
N MET A 96 -7.48 7.12 -1.40
CA MET A 96 -8.22 6.28 -0.46
C MET A 96 -9.48 5.58 -0.99
N LEU A 97 -10.07 5.95 -2.14
CA LEU A 97 -11.48 5.56 -2.42
C LEU A 97 -11.75 4.85 -3.75
N LEU A 98 -10.86 4.91 -4.75
CA LEU A 98 -11.17 4.41 -6.10
C LEU A 98 -10.70 2.97 -6.41
N MET A 99 -9.91 2.34 -5.52
CA MET A 99 -9.22 1.07 -5.85
C MET A 99 -9.73 -0.15 -5.08
N LEU A 100 -10.86 -0.09 -4.36
CA LEU A 100 -11.33 -1.18 -3.48
C LEU A 100 -11.39 -2.55 -4.18
N ARG A 101 -11.78 -2.58 -5.46
CA ARG A 101 -11.86 -3.82 -6.24
C ARG A 101 -10.48 -4.42 -6.54
N ASP A 102 -9.53 -3.59 -6.98
CA ASP A 102 -8.17 -4.02 -7.30
C ASP A 102 -7.47 -4.55 -6.03
N ARG A 103 -7.74 -3.91 -4.91
CA ARG A 103 -7.22 -4.27 -3.58
C ARG A 103 -7.76 -5.62 -3.08
N LEU A 104 -9.05 -5.88 -3.28
CA LEU A 104 -9.64 -7.19 -2.98
C LEU A 104 -9.05 -8.28 -3.88
N GLN A 105 -8.82 -7.98 -5.16
CA GLN A 105 -8.20 -8.91 -6.09
C GLN A 105 -6.77 -9.25 -5.67
N ASP A 106 -5.98 -8.28 -5.21
CA ASP A 106 -4.64 -8.51 -4.69
C ASP A 106 -4.65 -9.42 -3.45
N ALA A 107 -5.55 -9.17 -2.49
CA ALA A 107 -5.69 -10.03 -1.32
C ALA A 107 -6.07 -11.49 -1.69
N LEU A 108 -6.90 -11.66 -2.71
CA LEU A 108 -7.25 -12.99 -3.25
C LEU A 108 -6.06 -13.66 -3.95
N PHE A 109 -5.24 -12.92 -4.69
CA PHE A 109 -4.02 -13.46 -5.29
C PHE A 109 -3.01 -13.89 -4.23
N PHE A 110 -2.90 -13.16 -3.12
CA PHE A 110 -2.08 -13.60 -1.99
C PHE A 110 -2.60 -14.90 -1.37
N ALA A 111 -3.92 -15.04 -1.20
CA ALA A 111 -4.52 -16.29 -0.73
C ALA A 111 -4.22 -17.47 -1.65
N LEU A 112 -4.40 -17.29 -2.97
CA LEU A 112 -4.09 -18.32 -3.97
C LEU A 112 -2.60 -18.67 -4.00
N GLY A 113 -1.73 -17.66 -3.95
CA GLY A 113 -0.28 -17.84 -3.90
C GLY A 113 0.17 -18.62 -2.66
N ALA A 114 -0.39 -18.32 -1.49
CA ALA A 114 -0.08 -19.06 -0.26
C ALA A 114 -0.53 -20.52 -0.32
N VAL A 115 -1.71 -20.81 -0.91
CA VAL A 115 -2.18 -22.18 -1.15
C VAL A 115 -1.25 -22.93 -2.09
N LEU A 116 -0.78 -22.30 -3.17
CA LEU A 116 0.17 -22.89 -4.11
C LEU A 116 1.52 -23.17 -3.44
N VAL A 117 2.08 -22.22 -2.69
CA VAL A 117 3.32 -22.43 -1.93
C VAL A 117 3.16 -23.58 -0.95
N TYR A 118 2.05 -23.62 -0.21
CA TYR A 118 1.76 -24.70 0.72
C TYR A 118 1.69 -26.07 0.02
N HIS A 119 1.11 -26.13 -1.19
CA HIS A 119 1.06 -27.35 -2.00
C HIS A 119 2.44 -27.86 -2.43
N PHE A 120 3.41 -26.98 -2.71
CA PHE A 120 4.76 -27.38 -3.14
C PHE A 120 5.72 -27.65 -1.97
N VAL A 121 5.46 -27.06 -0.81
CA VAL A 121 6.31 -27.21 0.39
C VAL A 121 5.92 -28.45 1.21
N ARG A 122 4.70 -28.96 1.05
CA ARG A 122 4.24 -30.22 1.63
C ARG A 122 4.30 -31.37 0.65
#